data_AF-A0A2U8X3Z4-F1
#
_entry.id   AF-A0A2U8X3Z4-F1
#
_cell.length_a   1.000
_cell.length_b   1.000
_cell.length_c   1.000
_cell.angle_alpha   90.00
_cell.angle_beta   90.00
_cell.angle_gamma   90.00
#
_symmetry.space_group_name_H-M   'P 1'
#
loop_
_entity.id
_entity.type
_entity.pdbx_description
1 polymer ?
#
loop_
_entity_poly.entity_id
_entity_poly.type
_entity_poly.pdbx_seq_one_letter_code
_entity_poly.pdbx_strand_id
1 'polypeptide(L)'
;MTIPDRHDPEPRPLVGGPEGGPDPVSLFAVPIARATSRPGDPVPVTQTLYRTPDDRYVIRTCLHLGDDPAHDVCDVMIYAGEADLREALSAGSDGLDQALLAAAGLDRG
;
A
#
# COMPACT_ATOMS: atom_id res chain seq x y z
N MET A 1 -21.86 -25.14 -27.95
CA MET A 1 -21.80 -24.72 -26.53
C MET A 1 -20.62 -23.78 -26.42
N THR A 2 -20.86 -22.48 -26.24
CA THR A 2 -19.81 -21.44 -26.22
C THR A 2 -19.65 -20.94 -24.79
N ILE A 3 -18.45 -21.06 -24.24
CA ILE A 3 -18.07 -20.52 -22.93
C ILE A 3 -17.85 -19.01 -23.11
N PRO A 4 -18.50 -18.12 -22.34
CA PRO A 4 -18.21 -16.70 -22.46
C PRO A 4 -16.88 -16.37 -21.80
N ASP A 5 -16.05 -15.68 -22.56
CA ASP A 5 -14.81 -15.03 -22.17
C ASP A 5 -15.08 -14.13 -20.95
N ARG A 6 -14.46 -14.48 -19.81
CA ARG A 6 -14.43 -13.61 -18.63
C ARG A 6 -13.24 -12.67 -18.80
N HIS A 7 -13.53 -11.45 -19.22
CA HIS A 7 -12.60 -10.33 -19.10
C HIS A 7 -12.29 -10.12 -17.61
N ASP A 8 -11.13 -10.61 -17.19
CA ASP A 8 -10.49 -10.20 -15.94
C ASP A 8 -10.02 -8.74 -16.14
N PRO A 9 -10.47 -7.76 -15.34
CA PRO A 9 -9.98 -6.40 -15.49
C PRO A 9 -8.53 -6.35 -15.00
N GLU A 10 -7.58 -6.14 -15.92
CA GLU A 10 -6.19 -5.86 -15.56
C GLU A 10 -6.15 -4.74 -14.50
N PRO A 11 -5.43 -4.94 -13.38
CA PRO A 11 -5.27 -3.91 -12.36
C PRO A 11 -4.60 -2.70 -13.01
N ARG A 12 -5.36 -1.61 -13.13
CA ARG A 12 -4.88 -0.36 -13.71
C ARG A 12 -3.72 0.15 -12.85
N PRO A 13 -2.60 0.59 -13.46
CA PRO A 13 -1.54 1.22 -12.70
C PRO A 13 -2.11 2.43 -11.97
N LEU A 14 -1.88 2.50 -10.65
CA LEU A 14 -2.11 3.70 -9.86
C LEU A 14 -1.09 4.76 -10.32
N VAL A 15 -1.39 5.47 -11.40
CA VAL A 15 -0.55 6.56 -11.91
C VAL A 15 -0.65 7.73 -10.93
N GLY A 16 0.44 8.00 -10.21
CA GLY A 16 0.60 9.17 -9.35
C GLY A 16 1.81 9.08 -8.41
N GLY A 17 3.01 9.28 -8.94
CA GLY A 17 4.23 9.49 -8.15
C GLY A 17 5.36 10.09 -9.00
N PRO A 18 6.06 11.14 -8.55
CA PRO A 18 7.04 11.88 -9.33
C PRO A 18 8.32 11.06 -9.58
N GLU A 19 9.03 11.43 -10.64
CA GLU A 19 10.20 10.77 -11.21
C GLU A 19 11.30 10.46 -10.16
N GLY A 20 11.42 9.19 -9.77
CA GLY A 20 12.38 8.73 -8.77
C GLY A 20 12.54 7.22 -8.75
N GLY A 21 12.95 6.61 -9.86
CA GLY A 21 13.16 5.16 -9.98
C GLY A 21 11.90 4.32 -9.75
N PRO A 22 11.90 3.03 -10.13
CA PRO A 22 10.84 2.12 -9.72
C PRO A 22 10.90 1.93 -8.20
N ASP A 23 9.74 1.98 -7.53
CA ASP A 23 9.62 1.58 -6.13
C ASP A 23 10.23 0.18 -5.94
N PRO A 24 11.19 -0.01 -5.02
CA PRO A 24 11.92 -1.26 -4.90
C PRO A 24 11.02 -2.45 -4.49
N VAL A 25 9.90 -2.20 -3.83
CA VAL A 25 8.94 -3.26 -3.44
C VAL A 25 8.19 -3.79 -4.66
N SER A 26 7.91 -2.92 -5.63
CA SER A 26 7.30 -3.28 -6.91
C SER A 26 8.14 -4.25 -7.75
N LEU A 27 9.41 -4.52 -7.39
CA LEU A 27 10.24 -5.54 -8.02
C LEU A 27 9.81 -6.97 -7.66
N PHE A 28 9.09 -7.17 -6.55
CA PHE A 28 8.71 -8.50 -6.05
C PHE A 28 7.28 -8.60 -5.49
N ALA A 29 6.53 -7.50 -5.44
CA ALA A 29 5.14 -7.48 -4.98
C ALA A 29 4.29 -6.51 -5.80
N VAL A 30 2.98 -6.77 -5.89
CA VAL A 30 2.02 -5.93 -6.64
C VAL A 30 1.31 -5.00 -5.67
N PRO A 31 1.27 -3.67 -5.92
CA PRO A 31 0.52 -2.75 -5.05
C PRO A 31 -0.98 -3.04 -5.14
N ILE A 32 -1.63 -3.18 -3.99
CA ILE A 32 -3.07 -3.44 -3.88
C ILE A 32 -3.85 -2.32 -3.19
N ALA A 33 -3.17 -1.47 -2.40
CA ALA A 33 -3.79 -0.30 -1.79
C ALA A 33 -2.75 0.79 -1.46
N ARG A 34 -3.22 2.03 -1.31
CA ARG A 34 -2.42 3.17 -0.90
C ARG A 34 -3.22 4.09 -0.02
N ALA A 35 -2.60 4.62 1.02
CA ALA A 35 -3.16 5.64 1.89
C ALA A 35 -2.10 6.73 2.15
N THR A 36 -2.57 7.96 2.31
CA THR A 36 -1.72 9.11 2.61
C THR A 36 -2.30 9.81 3.82
N SER A 37 -1.42 10.31 4.68
CA SER A 37 -1.78 11.06 5.88
C SER A 37 -2.57 12.32 5.51
N ARG A 38 -3.20 12.95 6.50
CA ARG A 38 -4.09 14.09 6.23
C ARG A 38 -3.29 15.30 5.77
N PRO A 39 -3.85 16.13 4.88
CA PRO A 39 -3.25 17.42 4.55
C PRO A 39 -3.03 18.24 5.82
N GLY A 40 -1.82 18.76 6.00
CA GLY A 40 -1.45 19.55 7.18
C GLY A 40 -0.89 18.73 8.35
N ASP A 41 -0.77 17.41 8.23
CA ASP A 41 0.02 16.63 9.18
C ASP A 41 1.48 17.11 9.17
N PRO A 42 2.10 17.30 10.35
CA PRO A 42 3.45 17.87 10.45
C PRO A 42 4.53 16.98 9.81
N VAL A 43 4.21 15.70 9.65
CA VAL A 43 5.05 14.72 8.96
C VAL A 43 4.15 13.98 7.97
N PRO A 44 4.10 14.40 6.70
CA PRO A 44 3.30 13.71 5.70
C PRO A 44 3.82 12.29 5.48
N VAL A 45 2.92 11.32 5.51
CA VAL A 45 3.24 9.90 5.34
C VAL A 45 2.44 9.30 4.21
N THR A 46 3.08 8.48 3.39
CA THR A 46 2.41 7.61 2.43
C THR A 46 2.66 6.15 2.78
N GLN A 47 1.59 5.38 2.95
CA GLN A 47 1.63 3.93 3.08
C GLN A 47 1.14 3.28 1.78
N THR A 48 1.88 2.30 1.28
CA THR A 48 1.45 1.46 0.16
C THR A 48 1.47 0.01 0.60
N LEU A 49 0.35 -0.69 0.42
CA LEU A 49 0.19 -2.10 0.68
C LEU A 49 0.38 -2.88 -0.62
N TYR A 50 1.19 -3.93 -0.56
CA TYR A 50 1.47 -4.83 -1.66
C TYR A 50 1.09 -6.26 -1.31
N ARG A 51 0.85 -7.06 -2.35
CA ARG A 51 0.68 -8.51 -2.29
C ARG A 51 1.81 -9.18 -3.04
N THR A 52 2.51 -10.08 -2.37
CA THR A 52 3.54 -10.94 -2.98
C THR A 52 2.89 -12.13 -3.70
N PRO A 53 3.60 -12.78 -4.64
CA PRO A 53 3.12 -14.01 -5.29
C PRO A 53 2.92 -15.20 -4.33
N ASP A 54 3.58 -15.21 -3.18
CA ASP A 54 3.44 -16.22 -2.12
C ASP A 54 2.45 -15.81 -1.02
N ASP A 55 1.51 -14.93 -1.38
CA ASP A 55 0.37 -14.53 -0.55
C ASP A 55 0.67 -13.74 0.74
N ARG A 56 1.91 -13.27 0.90
CA ARG A 56 2.29 -12.33 1.97
C ARG A 56 1.89 -10.91 1.64
N TYR A 57 1.66 -10.12 2.69
CA TYR A 57 1.43 -8.69 2.60
C TYR A 57 2.69 -7.90 2.91
N VAL A 58 2.92 -6.82 2.19
CA VAL A 58 4.06 -5.91 2.43
C VAL A 58 3.54 -4.50 2.57
N ILE A 59 3.93 -3.79 3.62
CA ILE A 59 3.66 -2.36 3.75
C ILE A 59 4.97 -1.62 3.53
N ARG A 60 4.95 -0.64 2.62
CA ARG A 60 5.99 0.38 2.52
C ARG A 60 5.44 1.70 3.04
N THR A 61 6.08 2.23 4.07
CA THR A 61 5.72 3.51 4.70
C THR A 61 6.81 4.51 4.42
N CYS A 62 6.50 5.61 3.74
CA CYS A 62 7.44 6.69 3.45
C CYS A 62 7.04 7.96 4.20
N LEU A 63 8.00 8.52 4.93
CA LEU A 63 7.91 9.84 5.53
C LEU A 63 8.48 10.85 4.54
N HIS A 64 7.70 11.87 4.22
CA HIS A 64 8.11 12.94 3.31
C HIS A 64 8.69 14.11 4.12
N LEU A 65 10.02 14.26 4.08
CA LEU A 65 10.74 15.29 4.82
C LEU A 65 10.98 16.51 3.92
N GLY A 66 10.03 17.46 3.93
CA GLY A 66 10.08 18.66 3.09
C GLY A 66 9.64 18.39 1.65
N ASP A 67 10.02 19.27 0.73
CA ASP A 67 9.57 19.23 -0.68
C ASP A 67 10.47 18.40 -1.60
N ASP A 68 11.59 17.87 -1.08
CA ASP A 68 12.57 17.12 -1.87
C ASP A 68 12.42 15.60 -1.65
N PRO A 69 11.97 14.84 -2.67
CA PRO A 69 11.81 13.38 -2.59
C PRO A 69 13.10 12.63 -2.24
N ALA A 70 14.28 13.22 -2.46
CA ALA A 70 15.56 12.61 -2.08
C ALA A 70 15.73 12.46 -0.55
N HIS A 71 14.92 13.19 0.23
CA HIS A 71 14.91 13.12 1.69
C HIS A 71 13.80 12.22 2.24
N ASP A 72 13.04 11.54 1.38
CA ASP A 72 12.04 10.58 1.82
C ASP A 72 12.71 9.40 2.55
N VAL A 73 12.23 9.11 3.75
CA VAL A 73 12.67 7.94 4.53
C VAL A 73 11.57 6.91 4.48
N CYS A 74 11.89 5.72 3.94
CA CYS A 74 10.91 4.65 3.81
C CYS A 74 11.31 3.42 4.61
N ASP A 75 10.33 2.84 5.31
CA ASP A 75 10.44 1.55 5.98
C ASP A 75 9.56 0.50 5.28
N VAL A 76 9.92 -0.77 5.42
CA VAL A 76 9.22 -1.90 4.81
C VAL A 76 8.97 -3.00 5.84
N MET A 77 7.70 -3.34 6.02
CA MET A 77 7.25 -4.43 6.89
C MET A 77 6.58 -5.54 6.07
N ILE A 78 6.79 -6.79 6.47
CA ILE A 78 6.25 -7.98 5.79
C ILE A 78 5.41 -8.78 6.79
N TYR A 79 4.19 -9.15 6.38
CA TYR A 79 3.24 -9.92 7.18
C TYR A 79 2.93 -11.25 6.48
N ALA A 80 2.92 -12.33 7.25
CA ALA A 80 2.73 -13.67 6.70
C ALA A 80 1.32 -13.92 6.16
N GLY A 81 0.32 -13.19 6.68
CA GLY A 81 -1.05 -13.28 6.22
C GLY A 81 -1.92 -12.09 6.63
N GLU A 82 -3.20 -12.19 6.29
CA GLU A 82 -4.18 -11.11 6.46
C GLU A 82 -4.52 -10.84 7.92
N ALA A 83 -4.55 -11.89 8.74
CA ALA A 83 -4.83 -11.76 10.17
C ALA A 83 -3.72 -10.95 10.87
N ASP A 84 -2.45 -11.30 10.62
CA ASP A 84 -1.28 -10.60 11.18
C ASP A 84 -1.25 -9.12 10.72
N LEU A 85 -1.54 -8.89 9.44
CA LEU A 85 -1.65 -7.54 8.87
C LEU A 85 -2.74 -6.73 9.59
N ARG A 86 -3.94 -7.29 9.74
CA ARG A 86 -5.05 -6.62 10.40
C ARG A 86 -4.74 -6.34 11.86
N GLU A 87 -4.13 -7.28 12.58
CA GLU A 87 -3.74 -7.09 13.97
C GLU A 87 -2.76 -5.91 14.10
N ALA A 88 -1.72 -5.88 13.26
CA ALA A 88 -0.74 -4.81 13.27
C ALA A 88 -1.36 -3.43 12.98
N LEU A 89 -2.22 -3.33 11.96
CA LEU A 89 -2.88 -2.08 11.57
C LEU A 89 -4.00 -1.65 12.53
N SER A 90 -4.61 -2.59 13.26
CA SER A 90 -5.63 -2.27 14.27
C SER A 90 -5.02 -1.70 15.54
N ALA A 91 -3.78 -2.08 15.86
CA ALA A 91 -3.06 -1.58 17.02
C ALA A 91 -2.66 -0.09 16.88
N GLY A 92 -2.44 0.40 15.65
CA GLY A 92 -2.04 1.77 15.38
C GLY A 92 -3.11 2.82 15.72
N SER A 93 -4.40 2.46 15.64
CA SER A 93 -5.56 3.35 15.84
C SER A 93 -5.48 4.72 15.15
N ASP A 94 -4.56 4.91 14.21
CA ASP A 94 -4.49 6.11 13.42
C ASP A 94 -5.47 5.99 12.24
N GLY A 95 -5.94 7.14 11.76
CA GLY A 95 -6.87 7.15 10.63
C GLY A 95 -6.23 6.67 9.32
N LEU A 96 -4.90 6.50 9.28
CA LEU A 96 -4.14 6.14 8.09
C LEU A 96 -4.18 4.63 7.86
N ASP A 97 -3.91 3.85 8.90
CA ASP A 97 -3.96 2.38 8.87
C ASP A 97 -5.38 1.89 8.54
N GLN A 98 -6.40 2.54 9.10
CA GLN A 98 -7.81 2.26 8.77
C GLN A 98 -8.15 2.63 7.32
N ALA A 99 -7.62 3.76 6.81
CA ALA A 99 -7.80 4.12 5.41
C ALA A 99 -7.10 3.13 4.47
N LEU A 100 -5.94 2.59 4.87
CA LEU A 100 -5.21 1.58 4.12
C LEU A 100 -5.99 0.26 4.05
N LEU A 101 -6.54 -0.20 5.19
CA LEU A 101 -7.39 -1.39 5.24
C LEU A 101 -8.64 -1.22 4.37
N ALA A 102 -9.32 -0.07 4.44
CA ALA A 102 -10.50 0.21 3.63
C ALA A 102 -10.17 0.28 2.14
N ALA A 103 -9.05 0.90 1.76
CA ALA A 103 -8.59 0.95 0.38
C ALA A 103 -8.24 -0.44 -0.19
N ALA A 104 -7.80 -1.35 0.68
CA ALA A 104 -7.53 -2.75 0.33
C ALA A 104 -8.78 -3.64 0.33
N GLY A 105 -9.94 -3.13 0.77
CA GLY A 105 -11.15 -3.94 0.99
C GLY A 105 -11.03 -4.93 2.15
N LEU A 106 -10.13 -4.66 3.10
CA LEU A 106 -9.82 -5.52 4.26
C LEU A 106 -10.42 -4.99 5.57
N ASP A 107 -11.18 -3.89 5.54
CA ASP A 107 -11.82 -3.26 6.70
C ASP A 107 -13.02 -4.08 7.25
N ARG A 108 -13.53 -5.03 6.47
CA ARG A 108 -14.63 -5.92 6.89
C ARG A 108 -14.12 -7.34 7.13
N GLY A 109 -14.18 -7.75 8.40
CA GLY A 109 -13.96 -9.12 8.88
C GLY A 109 -15.04 -9.49 9.89
#